data_AF-A0A8T6YF73-F1
#
_entry.id   AF-A0A8T6YF73-F1
#
_cell.length_a   1.000
_cell.length_b   1.000
_cell.length_c   1.000
_cell.angle_alpha   90.00
_cell.angle_beta   90.00
_cell.angle_gamma   90.00
#
_symmetry.space_group_name_H-M   'P 1'
#
loop_
_entity.id
_entity.type
_entity.pdbx_description
1 polymer ?
#
loop_
_entity_poly.entity_id
_entity_poly.type
_entity_poly.pdbx_seq_one_letter_code
_entity_poly.pdbx_strand_id
1 'polypeptide(L)'
;MISIISTNVNTIGNVSNTIKNYIGPGTAQLSQAKETLVDRSDSETLHESEKIKDEISIESEDTIVALAKTRIKLELLLRKILGKRIKSASEASENIKYMSFGQLYRRFLKEYADYANLERSFAYVGQICNAAIHAQRVSEDQASEALDLGARLIAILNKIVKDQENSLD
;
A
#
# COMPACT_ATOMS: atom_id res chain seq x y z
N MET A 1 -0.14 -56.44 44.04
CA MET A 1 1.02 -56.60 43.13
C MET A 1 1.14 -55.31 42.33
N ILE A 2 2.37 -54.82 42.18
CA ILE A 2 2.81 -53.46 41.80
C ILE A 2 2.77 -53.25 40.28
N SER A 3 2.33 -52.05 39.83
CA SER A 3 2.62 -51.30 38.57
C SER A 3 2.48 -52.05 37.22
N ILE A 4 2.08 -51.45 36.09
CA ILE A 4 2.68 -50.32 35.38
C ILE A 4 1.58 -49.70 34.49
N ILE A 5 1.36 -48.38 34.59
CA ILE A 5 0.64 -47.63 33.56
C ILE A 5 1.67 -47.24 32.50
N SER A 6 1.63 -47.87 31.33
CA SER A 6 2.44 -47.49 30.18
C SER A 6 1.78 -46.29 29.49
N THR A 7 2.35 -45.10 29.69
CA THR A 7 1.96 -43.90 28.95
C THR A 7 2.61 -43.95 27.56
N ASN A 8 1.84 -44.33 26.54
CA ASN A 8 2.28 -44.11 25.16
C ASN A 8 2.12 -42.63 24.83
N VAL A 9 3.24 -41.91 24.85
CA VAL A 9 3.36 -40.53 24.41
C VAL A 9 3.42 -40.53 22.88
N ASN A 10 2.26 -40.43 22.23
CA ASN A 10 2.21 -40.08 20.81
C ASN A 10 2.06 -38.56 20.69
N THR A 11 3.18 -37.85 20.81
CA THR A 11 3.29 -36.46 20.33
C THR A 11 3.30 -36.48 18.81
N ILE A 12 2.12 -36.58 18.21
CA ILE A 12 1.95 -36.13 16.82
C ILE A 12 1.69 -34.64 16.92
N GLY A 13 2.76 -33.87 16.70
CA GLY A 13 2.66 -32.44 16.51
C GLY A 13 1.66 -32.17 15.40
N ASN A 14 0.49 -31.65 15.76
CA ASN A 14 -0.38 -30.99 14.80
C ASN A 14 0.37 -29.75 14.34
N VAL A 15 1.19 -29.90 13.29
CA VAL A 15 1.56 -28.80 12.41
C VAL A 15 0.25 -28.36 11.78
N SER A 16 -0.47 -27.50 12.49
CA SER A 16 -1.61 -26.78 11.94
C SER A 16 -1.03 -25.87 10.87
N ASN A 17 -0.99 -26.37 9.63
CA ASN A 17 -0.88 -25.54 8.44
C ASN A 17 -2.16 -24.70 8.39
N THR A 18 -2.20 -23.67 9.22
CA THR A 18 -3.20 -22.63 9.12
C THR A 18 -2.83 -21.85 7.87
N ILE A 19 -3.30 -22.33 6.72
CA ILE A 19 -3.47 -21.52 5.53
C ILE A 19 -4.46 -20.44 5.97
N LYS A 20 -3.91 -19.31 6.43
CA LYS A 20 -4.69 -18.09 6.64
C LYS A 20 -5.13 -17.67 5.24
N ASN A 21 -6.31 -18.13 4.83
CA ASN A 21 -7.06 -17.46 3.79
C ASN A 21 -7.21 -16.02 4.27
N TYR A 22 -6.37 -15.12 3.74
CA TYR A 22 -6.42 -13.71 4.06
C TYR A 22 -7.68 -13.17 3.38
N ILE A 23 -8.81 -13.34 4.05
CA ILE A 23 -10.04 -12.61 3.73
C ILE A 23 -9.74 -11.17 4.16
N GLY A 24 -9.21 -10.39 3.21
CA GLY A 24 -9.15 -8.95 3.34
C GLY A 24 -10.54 -8.38 3.63
N PRO A 25 -10.63 -7.16 4.17
CA PRO A 25 -11.90 -6.54 4.52
C PRO A 25 -12.89 -6.62 3.34
N GLY A 26 -14.09 -7.12 3.61
CA GLY A 26 -15.09 -7.45 2.58
C GLY A 26 -15.50 -6.25 1.74
N THR A 27 -15.98 -6.55 0.53
CA THR A 27 -16.44 -5.61 -0.52
C THR A 27 -17.26 -4.41 -0.02
N ALA A 28 -18.06 -4.57 1.05
CA ALA A 28 -18.85 -3.50 1.65
C ALA A 28 -18.01 -2.40 2.35
N GLN A 29 -16.87 -2.74 2.93
CA GLN A 29 -15.95 -1.76 3.57
C GLN A 29 -15.11 -1.01 2.52
N LEU A 30 -14.95 -1.62 1.33
CA LEU A 30 -14.23 -1.07 0.18
C LEU A 30 -15.07 -0.01 -0.56
N SER A 31 -16.39 -0.19 -0.67
CA SER A 31 -17.30 0.82 -1.25
C SER A 31 -17.25 2.17 -0.51
N GLN A 32 -17.11 2.17 0.82
CA GLN A 32 -16.98 3.41 1.61
C GLN A 32 -15.64 4.13 1.39
N ALA A 33 -14.54 3.39 1.18
CA ALA A 33 -13.24 3.98 0.89
C ALA A 33 -13.25 4.72 -0.45
N LYS A 34 -13.99 4.19 -1.44
CA LYS A 34 -14.23 4.83 -2.73
C LYS A 34 -15.07 6.11 -2.59
N GLU A 35 -16.14 6.07 -1.80
CA GLU A 35 -17.02 7.22 -1.54
C GLU A 35 -16.25 8.42 -0.96
N THR A 36 -15.34 8.17 -0.02
CA THR A 36 -14.61 9.24 0.68
C THR A 36 -13.49 9.87 -0.16
N LEU A 37 -13.02 9.17 -1.20
CA LEU A 37 -12.01 9.68 -2.15
C LEU A 37 -12.63 10.52 -3.26
N VAL A 38 -13.82 10.16 -3.72
CA VAL A 38 -14.54 10.89 -4.77
C VAL A 38 -14.92 12.29 -4.28
N ASP A 39 -15.27 12.44 -3.01
CA ASP A 39 -15.77 13.70 -2.43
C ASP A 39 -14.71 14.81 -2.25
N ARG A 40 -13.42 14.48 -2.40
CA ARG A 40 -12.29 15.44 -2.31
C ARG A 40 -11.44 15.55 -3.56
N SER A 41 -11.68 14.72 -4.57
CA SER A 41 -10.93 14.82 -5.82
C SER A 41 -11.59 15.91 -6.66
N ASP A 42 -10.92 17.05 -6.82
CA ASP A 42 -11.33 18.02 -7.82
C ASP A 42 -11.24 17.39 -9.23
N SER A 43 -11.92 18.02 -10.21
CA SER A 43 -11.95 17.53 -11.59
C SER A 43 -10.53 17.33 -12.18
N GLU A 44 -9.56 18.11 -11.71
CA GLU A 44 -8.16 18.01 -12.12
C GLU A 44 -7.50 16.75 -11.57
N THR A 45 -7.71 16.43 -10.28
CA THR A 45 -7.20 15.20 -9.64
C THR A 45 -7.79 13.95 -10.28
N LEU A 46 -9.08 13.99 -10.66
CA LEU A 46 -9.71 12.87 -11.37
C LEU A 46 -9.07 12.63 -12.73
N HIS A 47 -8.93 13.70 -13.53
CA HIS A 47 -8.32 13.61 -14.85
C HIS A 47 -6.86 13.13 -14.80
N GLU A 48 -6.07 13.69 -13.87
CA GLU A 48 -4.69 13.27 -13.65
C GLU A 48 -4.62 11.80 -13.20
N SER A 49 -5.58 11.33 -12.39
CA SER A 49 -5.62 9.92 -11.97
C SER A 49 -5.87 8.95 -13.12
N GLU A 50 -6.74 9.31 -14.08
CA GLU A 50 -7.00 8.51 -15.27
C GLU A 50 -5.72 8.42 -16.12
N LYS A 51 -5.07 9.56 -16.35
CA LYS A 51 -3.80 9.61 -17.08
C LYS A 51 -2.71 8.76 -16.40
N ILE A 52 -2.56 8.85 -15.08
CA ILE A 52 -1.60 8.04 -14.32
C ILE A 52 -1.91 6.54 -14.47
N LYS A 53 -3.19 6.16 -14.43
CA LYS A 53 -3.60 4.77 -14.59
C LYS A 53 -3.25 4.25 -15.98
N ASP A 54 -3.51 5.05 -17.02
CA ASP A 54 -3.20 4.70 -18.40
C ASP A 54 -1.68 4.59 -18.61
N GLU A 55 -0.89 5.54 -18.09
CA GLU A 55 0.58 5.48 -18.10
C GLU A 55 1.09 4.18 -17.44
N ILE A 56 0.61 3.86 -16.24
CA ILE A 56 1.01 2.64 -15.53
C ILE A 56 0.63 1.40 -16.34
N SER A 57 -0.55 1.39 -16.96
CA SER A 57 -1.04 0.24 -17.73
C SER A 57 -0.25 0.05 -19.02
N ILE A 58 0.03 1.12 -19.77
CA ILE A 58 0.80 1.06 -21.03
C ILE A 58 2.23 0.59 -20.78
N GLU A 59 2.86 1.06 -19.69
CA GLU A 59 4.23 0.68 -19.38
C GLU A 59 4.36 -0.68 -18.69
N SER A 60 3.26 -1.38 -18.40
CA SER A 60 3.28 -2.65 -17.67
C SER A 60 2.92 -3.81 -18.58
N GLU A 61 3.80 -4.81 -18.63
CA GLU A 61 3.57 -6.03 -19.41
C GLU A 61 2.47 -6.91 -18.78
N ASP A 62 2.31 -6.85 -17.46
CA ASP A 62 1.26 -7.55 -16.72
C ASP A 62 0.76 -6.77 -15.49
N THR A 63 -0.34 -7.26 -14.90
CA THR A 63 -0.99 -6.67 -13.73
C THR A 63 -0.11 -6.65 -12.48
N ILE A 64 0.78 -7.63 -12.30
CA ILE A 64 1.70 -7.69 -11.15
C ILE A 64 2.71 -6.55 -11.26
N VAL A 65 3.26 -6.33 -12.46
CA VAL A 65 4.16 -5.21 -12.77
C VAL A 65 3.45 -3.88 -12.54
N ALA A 66 2.20 -3.73 -12.99
CA ALA A 66 1.40 -2.52 -12.78
C ALA A 66 1.20 -2.22 -11.27
N LEU A 67 0.85 -3.23 -10.47
CA LEU A 67 0.69 -3.10 -9.03
C LEU A 67 2.03 -2.79 -8.33
N ALA A 68 3.12 -3.39 -8.78
CA ALA A 68 4.46 -3.11 -8.25
C ALA A 68 4.88 -1.66 -8.54
N LYS A 69 4.72 -1.20 -9.78
CA LYS A 69 4.99 0.20 -10.18
C LYS A 69 4.14 1.19 -9.38
N THR A 70 2.86 0.90 -9.21
CA THR A 70 1.95 1.71 -8.39
C THR A 70 2.49 1.88 -6.96
N ARG A 71 2.86 0.77 -6.30
CA ARG A 71 3.43 0.81 -4.95
C ARG A 71 4.73 1.62 -4.90
N ILE A 72 5.63 1.40 -5.85
CA ILE A 72 6.91 2.12 -5.92
C ILE A 72 6.68 3.62 -6.06
N LYS A 73 5.76 4.05 -6.95
CA LYS A 73 5.44 5.46 -7.17
C LYS A 73 4.86 6.12 -5.90
N LEU A 74 3.97 5.41 -5.19
CA LEU A 74 3.43 5.88 -3.90
C LEU A 74 4.52 6.01 -2.83
N GLU A 75 5.38 5.00 -2.66
CA GLU A 75 6.49 5.04 -1.70
C GLU A 75 7.45 6.19 -2.01
N LEU A 76 7.76 6.42 -3.28
CA LEU A 76 8.62 7.51 -3.75
C LEU A 76 8.03 8.87 -3.37
N LEU A 77 6.75 9.10 -3.66
CA LEU A 77 6.07 10.38 -3.37
C LEU A 77 5.96 10.63 -1.86
N LEU A 78 5.58 9.62 -1.08
CA LEU A 78 5.53 9.73 0.38
C LEU A 78 6.91 10.08 0.96
N ARG A 79 7.99 9.49 0.42
CA ARG A 79 9.35 9.83 0.85
C ARG A 79 9.73 11.28 0.52
N LYS A 80 9.38 11.76 -0.68
CA LYS A 80 9.59 13.15 -1.08
C LYS A 80 8.88 14.10 -0.11
N ILE A 81 7.57 13.91 0.10
CA ILE A 81 6.72 14.76 0.96
C ILE A 81 7.24 14.78 2.40
N LEU A 82 7.69 13.64 2.93
CA LEU A 82 8.19 13.51 4.31
C LEU A 82 9.66 13.93 4.48
N GLY A 83 10.31 14.46 3.43
CA GLY A 83 11.73 14.83 3.44
C GLY A 83 12.67 13.65 3.72
N LYS A 84 12.23 12.40 3.49
CA LYS A 84 13.05 11.21 3.68
C LYS A 84 13.89 11.01 2.43
N ARG A 85 15.16 11.42 2.50
CA ARG A 85 16.14 11.37 1.41
C ARG A 85 16.08 10.02 0.69
N ILE A 86 15.85 10.07 -0.63
CA ILE A 86 16.01 8.94 -1.57
C ILE A 86 17.47 8.84 -2.04
N LYS A 87 18.26 9.90 -1.84
CA LYS A 87 19.69 9.91 -2.12
C LYS A 87 20.45 9.42 -0.88
N SER A 88 21.32 8.42 -1.05
CA SER A 88 22.34 8.10 -0.04
C SER A 88 23.13 9.37 0.24
N ALA A 89 23.02 9.91 1.45
CA ALA A 89 23.97 10.89 1.92
C ALA A 89 25.34 10.19 1.91
N SER A 90 26.30 10.74 1.16
CA SER A 90 27.69 10.37 1.32
C SER A 90 28.06 10.52 2.79
N GLU A 91 28.65 9.47 3.36
CA GLU A 91 29.56 9.53 4.51
C GLU A 91 29.16 10.50 5.64
N ALA A 92 28.28 10.04 6.54
CA ALA A 92 28.43 10.14 8.00
C ALA A 92 27.06 9.97 8.68
N SER A 93 26.96 8.89 9.46
CA SER A 93 26.15 8.77 10.68
C SER A 93 24.63 9.06 10.70
N GLU A 94 23.94 9.33 9.60
CA GLU A 94 22.47 9.30 9.62
C GLU A 94 21.94 7.93 9.21
N ASN A 95 21.51 7.18 10.22
CA ASN A 95 20.80 5.90 10.12
C ASN A 95 19.66 6.02 9.08
N ILE A 96 19.90 5.57 7.84
CA ILE A 96 18.89 5.58 6.77
C ILE A 96 17.76 4.66 7.24
N LYS A 97 16.73 5.25 7.85
CA LYS A 97 15.63 4.47 8.40
C LYS A 97 14.76 4.00 7.23
N TYR A 98 14.94 2.75 6.85
CA TYR A 98 14.11 2.05 5.88
C TYR A 98 12.69 1.91 6.42
N MET A 99 11.87 2.96 6.23
CA MET A 99 10.46 2.92 6.57
C MET A 99 9.71 2.11 5.51
N SER A 100 8.89 1.14 5.94
CA SER A 100 7.99 0.42 5.04
C SER A 100 6.88 1.34 4.52
N PHE A 101 6.21 0.96 3.42
CA PHE A 101 5.02 1.66 2.92
C PHE A 101 4.01 1.98 4.05
N GLY A 102 3.74 0.97 4.89
CA GLY A 102 2.87 1.12 6.06
C GLY A 102 3.31 2.21 7.02
N GLN A 103 4.60 2.29 7.30
CA GLN A 103 5.15 3.33 8.17
C GLN A 103 5.15 4.70 7.51
N LEU A 104 5.38 4.76 6.19
CA LEU A 104 5.37 6.00 5.41
C LEU A 104 3.97 6.62 5.41
N TYR A 105 2.92 5.89 5.01
CA TYR A 105 1.59 6.48 4.93
C TYR A 105 1.08 6.87 6.32
N ARG A 106 1.31 6.06 7.37
CA ARG A 106 0.88 6.43 8.74
C ARG A 106 1.56 7.71 9.23
N ARG A 107 2.82 7.90 8.87
CA ARG A 107 3.53 9.13 9.19
C ARG A 107 2.98 10.32 8.40
N PHE A 108 2.74 10.15 7.10
CA PHE A 108 2.08 11.15 6.26
C PHE A 108 0.74 11.58 6.86
N LEU A 109 -0.14 10.65 7.22
CA LEU A 109 -1.45 10.96 7.81
C LEU A 109 -1.36 11.66 9.17
N LYS A 110 -0.26 11.44 9.91
CA LYS A 110 0.01 12.15 11.16
C LYS A 110 0.47 13.59 10.93
N GLU A 111 1.27 13.84 9.89
CA GLU A 111 1.78 15.18 9.55
C GLU A 111 0.76 16.00 8.74
N TYR A 112 -0.10 15.33 7.97
CA TYR A 112 -1.12 15.92 7.09
C TYR A 112 -2.52 15.44 7.53
N ALA A 113 -2.99 15.94 8.68
CA ALA A 113 -4.22 15.48 9.34
C ALA A 113 -5.47 15.63 8.45
N ASP A 114 -5.49 16.61 7.54
CA ASP A 114 -6.58 16.79 6.59
C ASP A 114 -6.81 15.54 5.75
N TYR A 115 -5.78 14.73 5.50
CA TYR A 115 -5.85 13.54 4.66
C TYR A 115 -6.12 12.25 5.44
N ALA A 116 -6.45 12.32 6.74
CA ALA A 116 -6.68 11.16 7.61
C ALA A 116 -7.70 10.15 7.03
N ASN A 117 -8.68 10.63 6.26
CA ASN A 117 -9.67 9.80 5.56
C ASN A 117 -9.06 8.83 4.53
N LEU A 118 -7.82 9.06 4.08
CA LEU A 118 -7.11 8.21 3.12
C LEU A 118 -6.54 6.92 3.73
N GLU A 119 -6.59 6.75 5.06
CA GLU A 119 -5.96 5.60 5.74
C GLU A 119 -6.40 4.26 5.15
N ARG A 120 -7.71 4.08 4.94
CA ARG A 120 -8.27 2.83 4.40
C ARG A 120 -7.79 2.58 2.97
N SER A 121 -7.71 3.63 2.15
CA SER A 121 -7.26 3.54 0.76
C SER A 121 -5.78 3.15 0.69
N PHE A 122 -4.93 3.77 1.51
CA PHE A 122 -3.53 3.37 1.62
C PHE A 122 -3.37 1.94 2.12
N ALA A 123 -4.13 1.54 3.14
CA ALA A 123 -4.08 0.18 3.68
C ALA A 123 -4.47 -0.87 2.62
N TYR A 124 -5.57 -0.63 1.89
CA TYR A 124 -6.05 -1.52 0.85
C TYR A 124 -5.04 -1.67 -0.30
N VAL A 125 -4.61 -0.56 -0.90
CA VAL A 125 -3.63 -0.58 -2.00
C VAL A 125 -2.35 -1.27 -1.55
N GLY A 126 -1.86 -0.96 -0.34
CA GLY A 126 -0.69 -1.61 0.23
C GLY A 126 -0.84 -3.11 0.38
N GLN A 127 -2.01 -3.58 0.82
CA GLN A 127 -2.30 -5.01 0.96
C GLN A 127 -2.30 -5.72 -0.40
N ILE A 128 -3.01 -5.18 -1.39
CA ILE A 128 -3.13 -5.80 -2.73
C ILE A 128 -1.78 -5.80 -3.46
N CYS A 129 -1.06 -4.68 -3.45
CA CYS A 129 0.28 -4.61 -4.04
C CYS A 129 1.25 -5.58 -3.36
N ASN A 130 1.22 -5.70 -2.03
CA ASN A 130 2.10 -6.62 -1.32
C ASN A 130 1.77 -8.09 -1.64
N ALA A 131 0.49 -8.44 -1.73
CA ALA A 131 0.06 -9.78 -2.15
C ALA A 131 0.59 -10.10 -3.57
N ALA A 132 0.38 -9.20 -4.53
CA ALA A 132 0.83 -9.39 -5.91
C ALA A 132 2.36 -9.54 -6.02
N ILE A 133 3.13 -8.66 -5.35
CA ILE A 133 4.60 -8.71 -5.36
C ILE A 133 5.14 -10.03 -4.78
N HIS A 134 4.44 -10.63 -3.82
CA HIS A 134 4.80 -11.92 -3.25
C HIS A 134 4.16 -13.12 -3.98
N ALA A 135 3.72 -12.92 -5.23
CA ALA A 135 3.10 -13.94 -6.07
C ALA A 135 1.88 -14.63 -5.42
N GLN A 136 1.19 -13.92 -4.52
CA GLN A 136 -0.07 -14.39 -3.96
C GLN A 136 -1.21 -14.13 -4.94
N ARG A 137 -2.26 -14.95 -4.84
CA ARG A 137 -3.43 -14.81 -5.71
C ARG A 137 -4.17 -13.51 -5.41
N VAL A 138 -4.27 -12.65 -6.41
CA VAL A 138 -5.11 -11.44 -6.43
C VAL A 138 -6.11 -11.61 -7.57
N SER A 139 -7.38 -11.35 -7.31
CA SER A 139 -8.40 -11.38 -8.38
C SER A 139 -8.27 -10.16 -9.30
N GLU A 140 -8.74 -10.26 -10.55
CA GLU A 140 -8.73 -9.14 -11.50
C GLU A 140 -9.48 -7.92 -10.97
N ASP A 141 -10.63 -8.12 -10.32
CA ASP A 141 -11.41 -7.05 -9.70
C ASP A 141 -10.61 -6.31 -8.61
N GLN A 142 -9.95 -7.06 -7.72
CA GLN A 142 -9.11 -6.46 -6.67
C GLN A 142 -7.92 -5.72 -7.23
N ALA A 143 -7.30 -6.26 -8.29
CA ALA A 143 -6.17 -5.61 -8.93
C ALA A 143 -6.60 -4.32 -9.63
N SER A 144 -7.69 -4.36 -10.40
CA SER A 144 -8.27 -3.19 -11.07
C SER A 144 -8.63 -2.09 -10.07
N GLU A 145 -9.30 -2.45 -8.98
CA GLU A 145 -9.66 -1.50 -7.92
C GLU A 145 -8.43 -0.90 -7.23
N ALA A 146 -7.43 -1.73 -6.93
CA ALA A 146 -6.18 -1.25 -6.32
C ALA A 146 -5.40 -0.32 -7.25
N LEU A 147 -5.42 -0.55 -8.56
CA LEU A 147 -4.83 0.34 -9.55
C LEU A 147 -5.58 1.67 -9.62
N ASP A 148 -6.92 1.64 -9.63
CA ASP A 148 -7.75 2.85 -9.59
C ASP A 148 -7.48 3.71 -8.35
N LEU A 149 -7.53 3.08 -7.17
CA LEU A 149 -7.26 3.76 -5.90
C LEU A 149 -5.81 4.24 -5.82
N GLY A 150 -4.86 3.43 -6.31
CA GLY A 150 -3.46 3.78 -6.38
C GLY A 150 -3.20 5.01 -7.24
N ALA A 151 -3.80 5.08 -8.43
CA ALA A 151 -3.67 6.22 -9.33
C ALA A 151 -4.23 7.51 -8.71
N ARG A 152 -5.38 7.44 -8.03
CA ARG A 152 -5.96 8.59 -7.30
C ARG A 152 -5.05 9.06 -6.17
N LEU A 153 -4.51 8.14 -5.39
CA LEU A 153 -3.54 8.48 -4.34
C LEU A 153 -2.28 9.12 -4.94
N ILE A 154 -1.77 8.62 -6.06
CA ILE A 154 -0.62 9.21 -6.77
C ILE A 154 -0.95 10.64 -7.23
N ALA A 155 -2.13 10.88 -7.80
CA ALA A 155 -2.56 12.21 -8.23
C ALA A 155 -2.59 13.21 -7.06
N ILE A 156 -3.18 12.81 -5.93
CA ILE A 156 -3.23 13.63 -4.70
C ILE A 156 -1.81 13.94 -4.20
N LEU A 157 -0.95 12.93 -4.10
CA LEU A 157 0.42 13.12 -3.61
C LEU A 157 1.25 13.98 -4.58
N ASN A 158 1.06 13.84 -5.90
CA ASN A 158 1.69 14.70 -6.90
C ASN A 158 1.30 16.16 -6.72
N LYS A 159 0.01 16.44 -6.44
CA LYS A 159 -0.46 17.80 -6.17
C LYS A 159 0.26 18.40 -4.96
N ILE A 160 0.35 17.65 -3.85
CA ILE A 160 1.07 18.09 -2.65
C ILE A 160 2.55 18.37 -2.95
N VAL A 161 3.22 17.52 -3.73
CA VAL A 161 4.62 17.74 -4.12
C VAL A 161 4.76 19.04 -4.92
N LYS A 162 3.89 19.26 -5.92
CA LYS A 162 3.89 20.50 -6.71
C LYS A 162 3.66 21.74 -5.84
N ASP A 163 2.72 21.66 -4.89
CA ASP A 163 2.43 22.76 -3.97
C ASP A 163 3.62 23.10 -3.07
N GLN A 164 4.38 22.08 -2.62
CA GLN A 164 5.63 22.28 -1.86
C GLN A 164 6.74 22.92 -2.70
N GLU A 165 6.88 22.51 -3.97
CA GLU A 165 7.87 23.07 -4.90
C GLU A 165 7.56 24.55 -5.21
N ASN A 166 6.29 24.89 -5.47
CA ASN A 166 5.86 26.26 -5.75
C ASN A 166 5.90 27.21 -4.54
N SER A 167 5.99 26.68 -3.32
CA SER A 167 6.08 27.48 -2.08
C SER A 167 7.51 27.88 -1.71
N LEU A 168 8.50 27.42 -2.49
CA LEU A 168 9.93 27.67 -2.28
C LEU A 168 10.51 28.69 -3.29
N ASP A 169 9.70 29.11 -4.27
CA ASP A 169 9.99 30.19 -5.23
C ASP A 169 9.39 31.53 -4.76
#